data_AF-A0A958J8X0-F1
#
_entry.id   AF-A0A958J8X0-F1
#
_cell.length_a   1.000
_cell.length_b   1.000
_cell.length_c   1.000
_cell.angle_alpha   90.00
_cell.angle_beta   90.00
_cell.angle_gamma   90.00
#
_symmetry.space_group_name_H-M   'P 1'
#
loop_
_entity.id
_entity.type
_entity.pdbx_description
1 polymer ?
#
loop_
_entity_poly.entity_id
_entity_poly.type
_entity_poly.pdbx_seq_one_letter_code
_entity_poly.pdbx_strand_id
1 'polypeptide(L)'
;KLKPTAAERLIWGEGDGSSLRTYDAGFGLLGGLICWENYMPLARMALYQQGIGIYLAPTADARDAWQATLRHIALEGRCFVLGCNQFVTRDMYPTDPDIQQELQQQPEVMCRGGSVIISPLGEIL
;
A
#
# COMPACT_ATOMS: atom_id res chain seq x y z
N LYS A 1 -2.86 8.31 -6.57
CA LYS A 1 -3.64 7.06 -6.73
C LYS A 1 -4.38 7.12 -8.05
N LEU A 2 -4.04 6.25 -9.00
CA LEU A 2 -4.63 6.09 -10.32
C LEU A 2 -6.12 5.78 -10.21
N LYS A 3 -6.48 4.76 -9.42
CA LYS A 3 -7.87 4.32 -9.26
C LYS A 3 -8.23 4.13 -7.79
N PRO A 4 -9.14 4.95 -7.23
CA PRO A 4 -9.75 4.70 -5.94
C PRO A 4 -10.52 3.38 -5.95
N THR A 5 -10.48 2.68 -4.82
CA THR A 5 -11.01 1.32 -4.62
C THR A 5 -12.37 1.39 -3.93
N ALA A 6 -13.40 0.77 -4.52
CA ALA A 6 -14.73 0.66 -3.90
C ALA A 6 -15.28 2.02 -3.37
N ALA A 7 -15.64 2.09 -2.08
CA ALA A 7 -16.26 3.26 -1.44
C ALA A 7 -15.39 4.53 -1.51
N GLU A 8 -14.08 4.38 -1.67
CA GLU A 8 -13.17 5.51 -1.89
C GLU A 8 -13.58 6.38 -3.11
N ARG A 9 -14.24 5.79 -4.12
CA ARG A 9 -14.71 6.51 -5.32
C ARG A 9 -15.82 7.52 -5.03
N LEU A 10 -16.44 7.43 -3.85
CA LEU A 10 -17.45 8.41 -3.41
C LEU A 10 -16.81 9.73 -2.99
N ILE A 11 -15.51 9.73 -2.67
CA ILE A 11 -14.81 10.88 -2.06
C ILE A 11 -13.53 11.29 -2.78
N TRP A 12 -12.86 10.40 -3.52
CA TRP A 12 -11.59 10.69 -4.19
C TRP A 12 -11.69 10.57 -5.71
N GLY A 13 -10.95 11.45 -6.40
CA GLY A 13 -10.78 11.43 -7.84
C GLY A 13 -9.68 10.46 -8.31
N GLU A 14 -9.58 10.31 -9.64
CA GLU A 14 -8.61 9.44 -10.31
C GLU A 14 -7.35 10.22 -10.71
N GLY A 15 -6.20 9.57 -10.57
CA GLY A 15 -4.94 10.06 -11.12
C GLY A 15 -4.81 9.67 -12.59
N ASP A 16 -4.25 10.56 -13.40
CA ASP A 16 -4.04 10.36 -14.85
C ASP A 16 -2.77 9.56 -15.19
N GLY A 17 -1.94 9.26 -14.20
CA GLY A 17 -0.68 8.54 -14.35
C GLY A 17 0.53 9.40 -14.73
N SER A 18 0.37 10.70 -14.96
CA SER A 18 1.49 11.63 -15.21
C SER A 18 2.46 11.73 -14.02
N SER A 19 2.01 11.33 -12.84
CA SER A 19 2.79 11.30 -11.59
C SER A 19 3.46 9.95 -11.30
N LEU A 20 3.30 8.93 -12.15
CA LEU A 20 4.00 7.64 -12.01
C LEU A 20 5.48 7.82 -12.35
N ARG A 21 6.26 8.24 -11.35
CA ARG A 21 7.69 8.47 -11.52
C ARG A 21 8.52 8.02 -10.33
N THR A 22 9.80 7.74 -10.59
CA THR A 22 10.81 7.56 -9.55
C THR A 22 11.48 8.90 -9.19
N TYR A 23 12.10 8.94 -8.01
CA TYR A 23 12.80 10.10 -7.46
C TYR A 23 14.17 9.65 -6.96
N ASP A 24 15.23 10.39 -7.27
CA ASP A 24 16.55 10.15 -6.70
C ASP A 24 16.60 10.66 -5.26
N ALA A 25 16.79 9.75 -4.31
CA ALA A 25 16.90 10.06 -2.89
C ALA A 25 18.36 10.17 -2.40
N GLY A 26 19.35 10.05 -3.29
CA GLY A 26 20.78 10.05 -2.95
C GLY A 26 21.31 8.68 -2.47
N PHE A 27 20.44 7.76 -2.08
CA PHE A 27 20.76 6.37 -1.72
C PHE A 27 20.02 5.34 -2.59
N GLY A 28 19.34 5.79 -3.65
CA GLY A 28 18.61 4.94 -4.58
C GLY A 28 17.42 5.65 -5.22
N LEU A 29 16.89 5.05 -6.30
CA LEU A 29 15.68 5.52 -6.96
C LEU A 29 14.44 5.03 -6.20
N LEU A 30 13.70 5.98 -5.63
CA LEU A 30 12.50 5.77 -4.85
C LEU A 30 11.25 5.92 -5.70
N GLY A 31 10.26 5.06 -5.52
CA GLY A 31 8.93 5.23 -6.09
C GLY A 31 7.92 4.36 -5.36
N GLY A 32 6.67 4.35 -5.79
CA GLY A 32 5.68 3.51 -5.14
C GLY A 32 4.27 3.63 -5.68
N LEU A 33 3.43 2.71 -5.24
CA LEU A 33 2.00 2.63 -5.57
C LEU A 33 1.19 2.45 -4.29
N ILE A 34 -0.03 2.97 -4.26
CA ILE A 34 -0.87 2.97 -3.05
C ILE A 34 -1.85 1.79 -3.08
N CYS A 35 -1.82 0.97 -2.02
CA CYS A 35 -2.79 -0.12 -1.79
C CYS A 35 -2.95 -1.00 -3.04
N TRP A 36 -4.16 -1.18 -3.57
CA TRP A 36 -4.42 -2.09 -4.69
C TRP A 36 -3.95 -1.60 -6.07
N GLU A 37 -3.37 -0.41 -6.17
CA GLU A 37 -2.58 -0.05 -7.36
C GLU A 37 -1.42 -1.04 -7.59
N ASN A 38 -0.94 -1.66 -6.51
CA ASN A 38 0.08 -2.71 -6.56
C ASN A 38 -0.39 -3.96 -7.31
N TYR A 39 -1.69 -4.16 -7.54
CA TYR A 39 -2.19 -5.22 -8.42
C TYR A 39 -2.20 -4.83 -9.90
N MET A 40 -2.00 -3.56 -10.25
CA MET A 40 -2.03 -3.10 -11.64
C MET A 40 -0.68 -3.35 -12.33
N PRO A 41 -0.58 -4.29 -13.28
CA PRO A 41 0.70 -4.66 -13.88
C PRO A 41 1.37 -3.50 -14.62
N LEU A 42 0.61 -2.69 -15.35
CA LEU A 42 1.16 -1.55 -16.09
C LEU A 42 1.72 -0.46 -15.17
N ALA A 43 1.10 -0.24 -14.01
CA ALA A 43 1.59 0.74 -13.04
C ALA A 43 2.93 0.31 -12.44
N ARG A 44 3.08 -0.98 -12.12
CA ARG A 44 4.36 -1.54 -11.63
C ARG A 44 5.44 -1.47 -12.71
N MET A 45 5.10 -1.90 -13.93
CA MET A 45 6.04 -1.87 -15.06
C MET A 45 6.53 -0.46 -15.36
N ALA A 46 5.69 0.57 -15.24
CA ALA A 46 6.11 1.95 -15.41
C ALA A 46 7.19 2.38 -14.41
N LEU A 47 7.15 1.89 -13.17
CA LEU A 47 8.19 2.15 -12.17
C LEU A 47 9.46 1.32 -12.42
N TYR A 48 9.31 0.06 -12.83
CA TYR A 48 10.45 -0.81 -13.18
C TYR A 48 11.23 -0.25 -14.37
N GLN A 49 10.55 0.25 -15.40
CA GLN A 49 11.18 0.90 -16.56
C GLN A 49 12.00 2.14 -16.18
N GLN A 50 11.69 2.76 -15.04
CA GLN A 50 12.42 3.90 -14.48
C GLN A 50 13.52 3.49 -13.49
N GLY A 51 13.84 2.18 -13.40
CA GLY A 51 14.95 1.68 -12.60
C GLY A 51 14.74 1.77 -11.09
N ILE A 52 13.49 1.71 -10.60
CA ILE A 52 13.18 1.79 -9.17
C ILE A 52 14.02 0.78 -8.36
N GLY A 53 14.71 1.27 -7.33
CA GLY A 53 15.50 0.46 -6.40
C GLY A 53 14.83 0.28 -5.03
N ILE A 54 14.02 1.27 -4.62
CA ILE A 54 13.28 1.28 -3.36
C ILE A 54 11.80 1.54 -3.68
N TYR A 55 10.98 0.55 -3.41
CA TYR A 55 9.56 0.52 -3.73
C TYR A 55 8.73 0.69 -2.46
N LEU A 56 7.94 1.76 -2.38
CA LEU A 56 7.03 2.03 -1.28
C LEU A 56 5.61 1.52 -1.60
N ALA A 57 5.03 0.76 -0.68
CA ALA A 57 3.70 0.19 -0.81
C ALA A 57 2.84 0.45 0.45
N PRO A 58 2.42 1.71 0.68
CA PRO A 58 1.48 2.02 1.76
C PRO A 58 0.11 1.38 1.49
N THR A 59 -0.54 0.87 2.53
CA THR A 59 -1.83 0.17 2.42
C THR A 59 -2.72 0.36 3.65
N ALA A 60 -3.99 0.00 3.51
CA ALA A 60 -4.91 -0.27 4.62
C ALA A 60 -5.36 -1.74 4.65
N ASP A 61 -4.74 -2.60 3.83
CA ASP A 61 -5.07 -4.02 3.71
C ASP A 61 -4.19 -4.87 4.65
N ALA A 62 -4.79 -5.36 5.74
CA ALA A 62 -4.08 -6.16 6.75
C ALA A 62 -4.18 -7.68 6.53
N ARG A 63 -4.63 -8.15 5.36
CA ARG A 63 -4.77 -9.58 5.06
C ARG A 63 -3.42 -10.21 4.72
N ASP A 64 -3.26 -11.50 4.98
CA ASP A 64 -2.01 -12.23 4.65
C ASP A 64 -1.70 -12.23 3.15
N ALA A 65 -2.73 -12.14 2.30
CA ALA A 65 -2.57 -11.98 0.85
C ALA A 65 -1.75 -10.74 0.46
N TRP A 66 -1.77 -9.70 1.30
CA TRP A 66 -0.95 -8.51 1.10
C TRP A 66 0.55 -8.83 1.19
N GLN A 67 0.95 -9.64 2.16
CA GLN A 67 2.35 -10.08 2.33
C GLN A 67 2.84 -10.85 1.10
N ALA A 68 2.01 -11.74 0.57
CA ALA A 68 2.33 -12.47 -0.66
C ALA A 68 2.51 -11.53 -1.86
N THR A 69 1.69 -10.48 -1.95
CA THR A 69 1.76 -9.47 -3.00
C THR A 69 3.08 -8.69 -2.94
N LEU A 70 3.47 -8.21 -1.76
CA LEU A 70 4.72 -7.46 -1.59
C LEU A 70 5.95 -8.32 -1.89
N ARG A 71 5.95 -9.60 -1.48
CA ARG A 71 7.04 -10.54 -1.80
C ARG A 71 7.14 -10.80 -3.29
N HIS A 72 6.00 -10.93 -3.97
CA HIS A 72 5.97 -11.07 -5.42
C HIS A 72 6.55 -9.83 -6.13
N ILE A 73 6.16 -8.62 -5.71
CA ILE A 73 6.67 -7.36 -6.29
C ILE A 73 8.18 -7.24 -6.11
N ALA A 74 8.71 -7.59 -4.94
CA ALA A 74 10.15 -7.58 -4.69
C ALA A 74 10.91 -8.51 -5.66
N LEU A 75 10.37 -9.71 -5.89
CA LEU A 75 10.92 -10.69 -6.82
C LEU A 75 10.77 -10.26 -8.29
N GLU A 76 9.63 -9.68 -8.66
CA GLU A 76 9.33 -9.22 -10.02
C GLU A 76 10.21 -8.03 -10.41
N GLY A 77 10.28 -7.02 -9.54
CA GLY A 77 11.00 -5.77 -9.79
C GLY A 77 12.48 -5.76 -9.41
N ARG A 78 12.97 -6.79 -8.69
CA ARG A 78 14.34 -6.85 -8.15
C ARG A 78 14.72 -5.59 -7.37
N CYS A 79 13.80 -5.11 -6.55
CA CYS A 79 13.93 -3.92 -5.72
C CYS A 79 13.60 -4.24 -4.26
N PHE A 80 14.03 -3.39 -3.34
CA PHE A 80 13.57 -3.46 -1.96
C PHE A 80 12.13 -2.98 -1.90
N VAL A 81 11.25 -3.74 -1.25
CA VAL A 81 9.84 -3.37 -1.08
C VAL A 81 9.55 -3.07 0.38
N LEU A 82 9.04 -1.87 0.65
CA LEU A 82 8.68 -1.39 1.98
C LEU A 82 7.15 -1.26 2.04
N GLY A 83 6.51 -2.23 2.69
CA GLY A 83 5.10 -2.19 3.01
C GLY A 83 4.86 -1.41 4.30
N CYS A 84 3.91 -0.48 4.29
CA CYS A 84 3.50 0.27 5.48
C CYS A 84 1.98 0.18 5.65
N ASN A 85 1.54 -0.26 6.83
CA ASN A 85 0.14 -0.29 7.21
C ASN A 85 -0.04 0.23 8.64
N GLN A 86 -1.14 0.94 8.87
CA GLN A 86 -1.53 1.44 10.17
C GLN A 86 -2.05 0.31 11.09
N PHE A 87 -1.83 0.46 12.38
CA PHE A 87 -2.55 -0.31 13.40
C PHE A 87 -3.72 0.52 13.90
N VAL A 88 -4.93 -0.02 13.82
CA VAL A 88 -6.16 0.69 14.18
C VAL A 88 -7.03 -0.18 15.06
N THR A 89 -7.43 0.36 16.20
CA THR A 89 -8.44 -0.20 17.10
C THR A 89 -9.73 0.59 17.02
N ARG A 90 -10.83 -0.01 17.47
CA ARG A 90 -12.17 0.57 17.40
C ARG A 90 -12.29 1.89 18.20
N ASP A 91 -11.60 2.00 19.32
CA ASP A 91 -11.56 3.19 20.18
C ASP A 91 -10.81 4.40 19.56
N MET A 92 -10.07 4.18 18.47
CA MET A 92 -9.42 5.27 17.71
C MET A 92 -10.38 6.03 16.79
N TYR A 93 -11.60 5.51 16.59
CA TYR A 93 -12.62 6.18 15.79
C TYR A 93 -13.33 7.28 16.58
N PRO A 94 -13.94 8.28 15.90
CA PRO A 94 -14.69 9.34 16.58
C PRO A 94 -15.79 8.81 17.50
N THR A 95 -16.03 9.53 18.60
CA THR A 95 -17.01 9.14 19.63
C THR A 95 -18.44 9.59 19.33
N ASP A 96 -18.74 10.02 18.09
CA ASP A 96 -20.09 10.39 17.68
C ASP A 96 -21.06 9.19 17.82
N PRO A 97 -22.27 9.39 18.39
CA PRO A 97 -23.19 8.28 18.69
C PRO A 97 -23.51 7.40 17.48
N ASP A 98 -23.73 7.99 16.31
CA ASP A 98 -24.06 7.27 15.08
C ASP A 98 -22.90 6.36 14.64
N ILE A 99 -21.65 6.86 14.71
CA ILE A 99 -20.44 6.08 14.40
C ILE A 99 -20.26 4.96 15.42
N GLN A 100 -20.43 5.27 16.71
CA GLN A 100 -20.28 4.27 17.78
C GLN A 100 -21.31 3.15 17.65
N GLN A 101 -22.54 3.46 17.23
CA GLN A 101 -23.55 2.44 16.96
C GLN A 101 -23.13 1.48 15.83
N GLU A 102 -22.57 1.99 14.74
CA GLU A 102 -22.05 1.16 13.63
C GLU A 102 -20.85 0.30 14.08
N LEU A 103 -19.98 0.85 14.91
CA LEU A 103 -18.77 0.17 15.40
C LEU A 103 -19.07 -0.96 16.41
N GLN A 104 -20.26 -1.03 17.01
CA GLN A 104 -20.63 -2.11 17.94
C GLN A 104 -20.51 -3.50 17.31
N GLN A 105 -20.73 -3.60 16.00
CA GLN A 105 -20.67 -4.86 15.25
C GLN A 105 -19.26 -5.16 14.69
N GLN A 106 -18.31 -4.26 14.87
CA GLN A 106 -16.96 -4.36 14.33
C GLN A 106 -15.99 -4.98 15.34
N PRO A 107 -14.91 -5.63 14.89
CA PRO A 107 -13.89 -6.16 15.78
C PRO A 107 -13.18 -5.06 16.56
N GLU A 108 -12.60 -5.41 17.71
CA GLU A 108 -11.80 -4.46 18.51
C GLU A 108 -10.55 -3.99 17.75
N VAL A 109 -9.87 -4.92 17.06
CA VAL A 109 -8.76 -4.62 16.15
C VAL A 109 -9.31 -4.51 14.74
N MET A 110 -9.44 -3.27 14.25
CA MET A 110 -9.96 -2.93 12.93
C MET A 110 -8.93 -3.17 11.83
N CYS A 111 -7.67 -2.84 12.12
CA CYS A 111 -6.55 -3.09 11.23
C CYS A 111 -5.33 -3.51 12.07
N ARG A 112 -4.87 -4.76 11.89
CA ARG A 112 -3.72 -5.29 12.64
C ARG A 112 -2.35 -4.83 12.11
N GLY A 113 -2.30 -3.93 11.13
CA GLY A 113 -1.07 -3.50 10.48
C GLY A 113 -0.49 -4.57 9.56
N GLY A 114 0.81 -4.88 9.72
CA GLY A 114 1.56 -5.78 8.84
C GLY A 114 2.58 -5.07 7.95
N SER A 115 3.18 -3.98 8.45
CA SER A 115 4.33 -3.34 7.80
C SER A 115 5.50 -4.33 7.69
N VAL A 116 6.27 -4.24 6.60
CA VAL A 116 7.33 -5.21 6.30
C VAL A 116 8.38 -4.58 5.37
N ILE A 117 9.62 -5.05 5.47
CA ILE A 117 10.68 -4.76 4.49
C ILE A 117 11.07 -6.09 3.84
N ILE A 118 11.12 -6.11 2.51
CA ILE A 118 11.44 -7.30 1.72
C ILE A 118 12.61 -7.01 0.79
N SER A 119 13.61 -7.89 0.79
CA SER A 119 14.77 -7.81 -0.07
C SER A 119 14.43 -8.10 -1.55
N PRO A 120 15.27 -7.71 -2.51
CA PRO A 120 15.12 -8.08 -3.93
C PRO A 120 15.06 -9.60 -4.22
N LEU A 121 15.46 -10.41 -3.24
CA LEU A 121 15.41 -11.88 -3.30
C LEU A 121 14.15 -12.47 -2.65
N GLY A 122 13.22 -11.63 -2.19
CA GLY A 122 11.94 -12.05 -1.60
C GLY A 122 12.03 -12.49 -0.14
N GLU A 123 13.16 -12.18 0.53
CA GLU A 123 13.40 -12.44 1.94
C GLU A 123 12.87 -11.28 2.78
N ILE A 124 12.24 -11.59 3.92
CA ILE A 124 11.79 -10.58 4.87
C ILE A 124 12.99 -10.17 5.74
N LEU A 125 13.20 -8.86 5.89
CA LEU A 125 14.29 -8.27 6.67
C LEU A 125 13.85 -7.84 8.06
#